data_AF-A0A8J2XKP6-F1
#
_entry.id   AF-A0A8J2XKP6-F1
#
_cell.length_a   1.000
_cell.length_b   1.000
_cell.length_c   1.000
_cell.angle_alpha   90.00
_cell.angle_beta   90.00
_cell.angle_gamma   90.00
#
_symmetry.space_group_name_H-M   'P 1'
#
loop_
_entity.id
_entity.type
_entity.pdbx_description
1 polymer ?
#
loop_
_entity_poly.entity_id
_entity_poly.type
_entity_poly.pdbx_seq_one_letter_code
_entity_poly.pdbx_strand_id
1 'polypeptide(L)'
;MPTFHDPLADAAEASEALRGLAHASRVFDDPADTYRVFGDLVAGVRSLLQVLDQLASTHLGARDRAFDDDGDPTAGAASALAAADELHQAGTLLDQAYDRLDAAFSHSGRIAWHPEPVVDRDAARERLVARLGGDPATTTVQAGSLTLAVWTDAPVGEHQRYAYRITDTTTGEAVEGRDLFTGAGTPVDPDRAIRDLVTFLSAAGEARQYAIDHPGSSPDHEGLFPAWVAEAARTNADALAELSEHGSTERVAGPARVGRRWLNVAFLQGEETDAVLDLIDSDGAEAAIGRLSGYDYGEETTQAALENGYVYDDQPPTGSTDRTVQDGGYALTYNHALGHVGLYREFDTPSDASVHEAEQPHRDPAPARETSAARRAALGADRDWYATPSGNSAGSGRGLSL
;
A
#
# COMPACT_ATOMS: atom_id res chain seq x y z
N MET A 1 28.37 0.87 4.51
CA MET A 1 29.02 0.11 5.60
C MET A 1 29.04 1.06 6.76
N PRO A 2 28.43 0.70 7.91
CA PRO A 2 28.31 1.62 9.04
C PRO A 2 29.70 2.08 9.49
N THR A 3 29.81 3.39 9.71
CA THR A 3 31.03 4.08 10.10
C THR A 3 31.29 3.99 11.60
N PHE A 4 30.23 3.75 12.40
CA PHE A 4 30.23 3.65 13.86
C PHE A 4 30.70 4.90 14.62
N HIS A 5 31.00 5.97 13.90
CA HIS A 5 31.62 7.19 14.43
C HIS A 5 31.00 8.46 13.84
N ASP A 6 30.28 8.36 12.73
CA ASP A 6 29.50 9.44 12.14
C ASP A 6 28.00 9.11 12.24
N PRO A 7 27.31 9.58 13.28
CA PRO A 7 25.89 9.25 13.49
C PRO A 7 24.97 9.79 12.39
N LEU A 8 25.38 10.83 11.64
CA LEU A 8 24.57 11.37 10.55
C LEU A 8 24.63 10.46 9.32
N ALA A 9 25.84 10.04 8.93
CA ALA A 9 26.03 9.10 7.83
C ALA A 9 25.37 7.74 8.14
N ASP A 10 25.52 7.25 9.38
CA ASP A 10 24.95 5.96 9.79
C ASP A 10 23.42 5.99 9.88
N ALA A 11 22.82 7.13 10.26
CA ALA A 11 21.36 7.30 10.23
C ALA A 11 20.80 7.27 8.80
N ALA A 12 21.48 7.92 7.85
CA ALA A 12 21.10 7.85 6.44
C ALA A 12 21.21 6.43 5.88
N GLU A 13 22.31 5.71 6.18
CA GLU A 13 22.47 4.32 5.76
C GLU A 13 21.40 3.40 6.38
N ALA A 14 21.03 3.61 7.63
CA ALA A 14 19.96 2.85 8.28
C ALA A 14 18.60 3.07 7.60
N SER A 15 18.27 4.30 7.22
CA SER A 15 17.05 4.60 6.47
C SER A 15 17.02 3.90 5.12
N GLU A 16 18.11 3.96 4.35
CA GLU A 16 18.23 3.24 3.07
C GLU A 16 18.13 1.72 3.24
N ALA A 17 18.76 1.16 4.27
CA ALA A 17 18.69 -0.27 4.54
C ALA A 17 17.26 -0.72 4.86
N LEU A 18 16.51 0.06 5.65
CA LEU A 18 15.10 -0.23 5.95
C LEU A 18 14.22 -0.10 4.71
N ARG A 19 14.46 0.90 3.86
CA ARG A 19 13.75 1.05 2.59
C ARG A 19 14.02 -0.13 1.64
N GLY A 20 15.29 -0.53 1.52
CA GLY A 20 15.68 -1.71 0.76
C GLY A 20 15.03 -2.99 1.28
N LEU A 21 14.98 -3.16 2.59
CA LEU A 21 14.31 -4.30 3.22
C LEU A 21 12.80 -4.29 2.96
N ALA A 22 12.13 -3.15 3.11
CA ALA A 22 10.71 -3.00 2.81
C ALA A 22 10.39 -3.31 1.35
N HIS A 23 11.32 -3.01 0.42
CA HIS A 23 11.16 -3.39 -0.97
C HIS A 23 11.31 -4.90 -1.20
N ALA A 24 12.36 -5.50 -0.62
CA ALA A 24 12.66 -6.91 -0.78
C ALA A 24 11.63 -7.84 -0.11
N SER A 25 10.98 -7.40 0.97
CA SER A 25 10.02 -8.21 1.74
C SER A 25 8.61 -8.27 1.13
N ARG A 26 8.37 -7.66 -0.04
CA ARG A 26 7.09 -7.76 -0.76
C ARG A 26 6.79 -9.18 -1.24
N VAL A 27 7.82 -9.95 -1.56
CA VAL A 27 7.69 -11.33 -2.04
C VAL A 27 8.75 -12.17 -1.33
N PHE A 28 8.34 -13.33 -0.82
CA PHE A 28 9.23 -14.36 -0.30
C PHE A 28 9.08 -15.61 -1.15
N ASP A 29 10.14 -16.01 -1.87
CA ASP A 29 10.15 -17.24 -2.66
C ASP A 29 10.05 -18.49 -1.76
N ASP A 30 10.74 -18.47 -0.61
CA ASP A 30 10.59 -19.44 0.48
C ASP A 30 10.02 -18.75 1.73
N PRO A 31 8.79 -19.09 2.16
CA PRO A 31 8.21 -18.55 3.38
C PRO A 31 9.06 -18.79 4.64
N ALA A 32 9.97 -19.77 4.65
CA ALA A 32 10.89 -20.01 5.76
C ALA A 32 11.90 -18.87 5.97
N ASP A 33 12.22 -18.09 4.93
CA ASP A 33 13.15 -16.97 5.03
C ASP A 33 12.62 -15.82 5.90
N THR A 34 11.29 -15.73 6.07
CA THR A 34 10.65 -14.77 6.98
C THR A 34 11.20 -14.88 8.40
N TYR A 35 11.55 -16.09 8.85
CA TYR A 35 12.12 -16.32 10.19
C TYR A 35 13.45 -15.60 10.38
N ARG A 36 14.32 -15.63 9.36
CA ARG A 36 15.62 -14.96 9.42
C ARG A 36 15.46 -13.44 9.45
N VAL A 37 14.59 -12.92 8.58
CA VAL A 37 14.28 -11.49 8.52
C VAL A 37 13.70 -10.99 9.86
N PHE A 38 12.83 -11.76 10.51
CA PHE A 38 12.33 -11.40 11.84
C PHE A 38 13.46 -11.29 12.88
N GLY A 39 14.42 -12.22 12.88
CA GLY A 39 15.55 -12.19 13.82
C GLY A 39 16.39 -10.91 13.69
N ASP A 40 16.68 -10.49 12.46
CA ASP A 40 17.43 -9.28 12.17
C ASP A 40 16.62 -8.01 12.51
N LEU A 41 15.30 -8.02 12.28
CA LEU A 41 14.42 -6.91 12.63
C LEU A 41 14.31 -6.69 14.14
N VAL A 42 14.21 -7.77 14.93
CA VAL A 42 14.21 -7.73 16.40
C VAL A 42 15.50 -7.10 16.94
N ALA A 43 16.64 -7.43 16.34
CA ALA A 43 17.91 -6.78 16.67
C ALA A 43 17.93 -5.30 16.25
N GLY A 44 17.39 -4.96 15.07
CA GLY A 44 17.26 -3.60 14.58
C GLY A 44 16.43 -2.70 15.51
N VAL A 45 15.29 -3.18 16.00
CA VAL A 45 14.43 -2.42 16.94
C VAL A 45 15.16 -2.13 18.25
N ARG A 46 15.94 -3.07 18.78
CA ARG A 46 16.77 -2.82 19.98
C ARG A 46 17.85 -1.77 19.74
N SER A 47 18.50 -1.80 18.59
CA SER A 47 19.47 -0.76 18.21
C SER A 47 18.79 0.60 18.08
N LEU A 48 17.58 0.65 17.52
CA LEU A 48 16.80 1.89 17.41
C LEU A 48 16.43 2.46 18.78
N LEU A 49 16.00 1.62 19.73
CA LEU A 49 15.76 2.03 21.13
C LEU A 49 17.00 2.70 21.73
N GLN A 50 18.18 2.14 21.49
CA GLN A 50 19.43 2.72 21.95
C GLN A 50 19.72 4.08 21.29
N VAL A 51 19.46 4.22 19.98
CA VAL A 51 19.62 5.51 19.27
C VAL A 51 18.69 6.58 19.86
N LEU A 52 17.43 6.25 20.16
CA LEU A 52 16.50 7.22 20.76
C LEU A 52 16.97 7.70 22.14
N ASP A 53 17.44 6.79 23.00
CA ASP A 53 18.01 7.13 24.32
C ASP A 53 19.24 8.03 24.19
N GLN A 54 20.11 7.77 23.21
CA GLN A 54 21.29 8.57 22.93
C GLN A 54 20.92 9.98 22.42
N LEU A 55 19.94 10.09 21.53
CA LEU A 55 19.45 11.38 21.04
C LEU A 55 18.79 12.20 22.17
N ALA A 56 17.96 11.56 23.00
CA ALA A 56 17.32 12.21 24.14
C ALA A 56 18.36 12.72 25.14
N SER A 57 19.35 11.89 25.48
CA SER A 57 20.48 12.28 26.33
C SER A 57 21.29 13.44 25.73
N THR A 58 21.46 13.47 24.41
CA THR A 58 22.16 14.56 23.71
C THR A 58 21.39 15.88 23.85
N HIS A 59 20.07 15.87 23.65
CA HIS A 59 19.22 17.06 23.85
C HIS A 59 19.28 17.57 25.29
N LEU A 60 19.18 16.68 26.28
CA LEU A 60 19.26 17.05 27.69
C LEU A 60 20.63 17.62 28.07
N GLY A 61 21.72 17.02 27.57
CA GLY A 61 23.08 17.47 27.83
C GLY A 61 23.46 18.79 27.13
N ALA A 62 22.85 19.08 25.98
CA ALA A 62 23.08 20.31 25.21
C ALA A 62 22.13 21.46 25.60
N ARG A 63 21.25 21.26 26.58
CA ARG A 63 20.17 22.20 26.93
C ARG A 63 20.64 23.62 27.23
N ASP A 64 21.78 23.79 27.90
CA ASP A 64 22.34 25.11 28.23
C ASP A 64 22.87 25.88 27.00
N ARG A 65 22.96 25.21 25.84
CA ARG A 65 23.40 25.79 24.56
C ARG A 65 22.24 25.97 23.58
N ALA A 66 21.01 25.60 23.96
CA ALA A 66 19.86 25.65 23.10
C ALA A 66 19.25 27.05 23.08
N PHE A 67 19.01 27.56 21.88
CA PHE A 67 18.31 28.82 21.61
C PHE A 67 17.25 28.53 20.54
N ASP A 68 16.12 29.22 20.58
CA ASP A 68 15.17 29.19 19.47
C ASP A 68 15.62 30.11 18.31
N ASP A 69 14.82 30.19 17.25
CA ASP A 69 15.12 30.97 16.06
C ASP A 69 15.23 32.48 16.32
N ASP A 70 14.60 32.98 17.40
CA ASP A 70 14.66 34.37 17.86
C ASP A 70 15.86 34.62 18.80
N GLY A 71 16.61 33.58 19.15
CA GLY A 71 17.74 33.65 20.06
C GLY A 71 17.34 33.68 21.54
N ASP A 72 16.16 33.18 21.91
CA ASP A 72 15.74 32.99 23.30
C ASP A 72 16.27 31.64 23.86
N PRO A 73 17.18 31.67 24.85
CA PRO A 73 17.70 30.46 25.47
C PRO A 73 16.67 29.72 26.32
N THR A 74 15.66 30.41 26.85
CA THR A 74 14.62 29.79 27.71
C THR A 74 13.69 28.94 26.85
N ALA A 75 13.26 29.49 25.71
CA ALA A 75 12.46 28.78 24.73
C ALA A 75 13.23 27.62 24.11
N GLY A 76 14.48 27.84 23.67
CA GLY A 76 15.35 26.76 23.16
C GLY A 76 15.56 25.62 24.17
N ALA A 77 15.81 25.95 25.44
CA ALA A 77 15.95 24.95 26.50
C ALA A 77 14.64 24.21 26.83
N ALA A 78 13.48 24.82 26.60
CA ALA A 78 12.18 24.15 26.72
C ALA A 78 11.96 23.18 25.55
N SER A 79 12.26 23.59 24.31
CA SER A 79 12.17 22.75 23.12
C SER A 79 13.09 21.53 23.19
N ALA A 80 14.33 21.69 23.67
CA ALA A 80 15.25 20.57 23.86
C ALA A 80 14.73 19.54 24.88
N LEU A 81 14.05 20.00 25.94
CA LEU A 81 13.43 19.11 26.92
C LEU A 81 12.23 18.37 26.34
N ALA A 82 11.35 19.09 25.63
CA ALA A 82 10.21 18.48 24.94
C ALA A 82 10.64 17.42 23.92
N ALA A 83 11.69 17.69 23.12
CA ALA A 83 12.24 16.72 22.19
C ALA A 83 12.74 15.44 22.87
N ALA A 84 13.46 15.58 24.00
CA ALA A 84 13.91 14.42 24.78
C ALA A 84 12.75 13.60 25.35
N ASP A 85 11.70 14.26 25.85
CA ASP A 85 10.50 13.59 26.37
C ASP A 85 9.77 12.81 25.27
N GLU A 86 9.61 13.37 24.07
CA GLU A 86 9.02 12.68 22.92
C GLU A 86 9.87 11.48 22.46
N LEU A 87 11.20 11.60 22.46
CA LEU A 87 12.10 10.48 22.16
C LEU A 87 11.97 9.33 23.17
N HIS A 88 11.81 9.63 24.47
CA HIS A 88 11.54 8.62 25.49
C HIS A 88 10.15 7.98 25.33
N GLN A 89 9.13 8.76 24.95
CA GLN A 89 7.79 8.23 24.63
C GLN A 89 7.84 7.29 23.42
N ALA A 90 8.54 7.68 22.35
CA ALA A 90 8.77 6.84 21.18
C ALA A 90 9.50 5.54 21.57
N GLY A 91 10.50 5.62 22.45
CA GLY A 91 11.16 4.44 23.00
C GLY A 91 10.20 3.49 23.73
N THR A 92 9.28 4.03 24.53
CA THR A 92 8.25 3.22 25.22
C THR A 92 7.32 2.50 24.23
N LEU A 93 6.96 3.16 23.13
CA LEU A 93 6.12 2.55 22.08
C LEU A 93 6.88 1.47 21.30
N LEU A 94 8.16 1.69 21.01
CA LEU A 94 9.01 0.70 20.35
C LEU A 94 9.24 -0.54 21.23
N ASP A 95 9.29 -0.39 22.55
CA ASP A 95 9.38 -1.51 23.48
C ASP A 95 8.10 -2.38 23.41
N GLN A 96 6.93 -1.76 23.31
CA GLN A 96 5.67 -2.47 23.07
C GLN A 96 5.65 -3.17 21.70
N ALA A 97 6.19 -2.52 20.66
CA ALA A 97 6.32 -3.14 19.34
C ALA A 97 7.30 -4.33 19.38
N TYR A 98 8.40 -4.21 20.13
CA TYR A 98 9.36 -5.27 20.36
C TYR A 98 8.69 -6.52 20.96
N ASP A 99 7.86 -6.36 22.00
CA ASP A 99 7.13 -7.48 22.60
C ASP A 99 6.24 -8.23 21.60
N ARG A 100 5.58 -7.49 20.69
CA ARG A 100 4.73 -8.09 19.64
C ARG A 100 5.57 -8.81 18.59
N LEU A 101 6.71 -8.23 18.21
CA LEU A 101 7.66 -8.86 17.29
C LEU A 101 8.28 -10.13 17.88
N ASP A 102 8.63 -10.14 19.17
CA ASP A 102 9.17 -11.31 19.86
C ASP A 102 8.13 -12.46 19.96
N ALA A 103 6.87 -12.10 20.23
CA ALA A 103 5.76 -13.05 20.18
C ALA A 103 5.57 -13.63 18.76
N ALA A 104 5.58 -12.78 17.73
CA ALA A 104 5.48 -13.20 16.33
C ALA A 104 6.65 -14.11 15.92
N PHE A 105 7.89 -13.75 16.29
CA PHE A 105 9.09 -14.56 16.05
C PHE A 105 8.99 -15.93 16.72
N SER A 106 8.52 -15.98 17.96
CA SER A 106 8.24 -17.22 18.68
C SER A 106 7.19 -18.10 17.99
N HIS A 107 6.16 -17.51 17.38
CA HIS A 107 5.18 -18.24 16.58
C HIS A 107 5.76 -18.73 15.26
N SER A 108 6.52 -17.88 14.55
CA SER A 108 7.19 -18.21 13.29
C SER A 108 8.12 -19.42 13.44
N GLY A 109 8.90 -19.47 14.52
CA GLY A 109 9.78 -20.61 14.83
C GLY A 109 9.08 -21.95 15.08
N ARG A 110 7.75 -21.97 15.22
CA ARG A 110 6.95 -23.20 15.35
C ARG A 110 6.33 -23.66 14.04
N ILE A 111 6.43 -22.87 12.97
CA ILE A 111 5.85 -23.21 11.68
C ILE A 111 6.79 -24.18 10.95
N ALA A 112 6.24 -25.30 10.50
CA ALA A 112 6.90 -26.21 9.58
C ALA A 112 6.32 -25.96 8.18
N TRP A 113 6.98 -25.13 7.38
CA TRP A 113 6.57 -24.88 6.00
C TRP A 113 6.81 -26.14 5.15
N HIS A 114 5.78 -26.56 4.42
CA HIS A 114 5.87 -27.65 3.44
C HIS A 114 6.11 -27.05 2.04
N PRO A 115 6.91 -27.71 1.17
CA PRO A 115 7.16 -27.21 -0.19
C PRO A 115 5.91 -27.11 -1.06
N GLU A 116 4.89 -27.92 -0.76
CA GLU A 116 3.60 -27.92 -1.46
C GLU A 116 2.45 -27.96 -0.44
N PRO A 117 1.31 -27.34 -0.77
CA PRO A 117 0.13 -27.40 0.08
C PRO A 117 -0.40 -28.84 0.17
N VAL A 118 -0.57 -29.33 1.40
CA VAL A 118 -1.18 -30.65 1.65
C VAL A 118 -2.69 -30.53 1.45
N VAL A 119 -3.18 -30.89 0.26
CA VAL A 119 -4.63 -30.89 -0.02
C VAL A 119 -5.19 -32.30 0.20
N ASP A 120 -5.86 -32.52 1.34
CA ASP A 120 -6.78 -33.66 1.50
C ASP A 120 -8.07 -33.35 0.74
N ARG A 121 -8.05 -33.66 -0.57
CA ARG A 121 -9.11 -33.31 -1.51
C ARG A 121 -10.45 -33.95 -1.17
N ASP A 122 -10.44 -35.13 -0.55
CA ASP A 122 -11.67 -35.85 -0.22
C ASP A 122 -12.33 -35.28 1.03
N ALA A 123 -11.57 -35.01 2.09
CA ALA A 123 -12.10 -34.38 3.29
C ALA A 123 -12.46 -32.89 3.08
N ALA A 124 -11.77 -32.19 2.17
CA ALA A 124 -12.15 -30.84 1.75
C ALA A 124 -13.48 -30.85 0.98
N ARG A 125 -13.63 -31.79 0.02
CA ARG A 125 -14.85 -31.96 -0.77
C ARG A 125 -16.07 -32.35 0.07
N GLU A 126 -15.91 -33.25 1.04
CA GLU A 126 -17.02 -33.70 1.89
C GLU A 126 -17.52 -32.58 2.83
N ARG A 127 -16.59 -31.82 3.43
CA ARG A 127 -16.92 -30.63 4.23
C ARG A 127 -17.60 -29.54 3.40
N LEU A 128 -17.17 -29.37 2.16
CA LEU A 128 -17.76 -28.41 1.23
C LEU A 128 -19.18 -28.81 0.82
N VAL A 129 -19.40 -30.06 0.43
CA VAL A 129 -20.73 -30.56 0.02
C VAL A 129 -21.73 -30.42 1.17
N ALA A 130 -21.30 -30.69 2.40
CA ALA A 130 -22.12 -30.46 3.58
C ALA A 130 -22.46 -28.98 3.83
N ARG A 131 -21.61 -28.04 3.38
CA ARG A 131 -21.76 -26.59 3.61
C ARG A 131 -22.55 -25.90 2.50
N LEU A 132 -22.24 -26.18 1.24
CA LEU A 132 -22.97 -25.66 0.07
C LEU A 132 -24.39 -26.26 -0.06
N GLY A 133 -24.64 -27.44 0.52
CA GLY A 133 -25.90 -28.18 0.41
C GLY A 133 -27.07 -27.65 1.26
N GLY A 134 -26.95 -26.48 1.90
CA GLY A 134 -28.07 -25.87 2.66
C GLY A 134 -27.70 -25.08 3.91
N ASP A 135 -26.46 -24.59 4.06
CA ASP A 135 -26.10 -23.69 5.17
C ASP A 135 -26.66 -22.28 4.90
N PRO A 136 -27.57 -21.74 5.74
CA PRO A 136 -28.11 -20.39 5.57
C PRO A 136 -27.04 -19.29 5.72
N ALA A 137 -25.83 -19.60 6.18
CA ALA A 137 -24.70 -18.68 6.23
C ALA A 137 -23.89 -18.59 4.92
N THR A 138 -24.25 -19.37 3.90
CA THR A 138 -23.60 -19.32 2.59
C THR A 138 -24.43 -18.50 1.60
N THR A 139 -23.83 -17.44 1.07
CA THR A 139 -24.44 -16.61 0.02
C THR A 139 -23.94 -17.08 -1.33
N THR A 140 -24.85 -17.31 -2.27
CA THR A 140 -24.52 -17.81 -3.61
C THR A 140 -25.22 -16.99 -4.68
N VAL A 141 -24.48 -16.61 -5.72
CA VAL A 141 -24.94 -15.77 -6.83
C VAL A 141 -24.40 -16.33 -8.16
N GLN A 142 -25.11 -16.04 -9.25
CA GLN A 142 -24.73 -16.42 -10.62
C GLN A 142 -24.29 -15.19 -11.42
N ALA A 143 -23.18 -15.30 -12.14
CA ALA A 143 -22.66 -14.32 -13.09
C ALA A 143 -22.40 -15.02 -14.44
N GLY A 144 -23.40 -15.02 -15.32
CA GLY A 144 -23.33 -15.76 -16.58
C GLY A 144 -23.15 -17.26 -16.33
N SER A 145 -22.01 -17.84 -16.76
CA SER A 145 -21.68 -19.25 -16.50
C SER A 145 -21.06 -19.50 -15.12
N LEU A 146 -20.69 -18.46 -14.38
CA LEU A 146 -20.01 -18.59 -13.08
C LEU A 146 -21.02 -18.63 -11.93
N THR A 147 -20.89 -19.61 -11.05
CA THR A 147 -21.49 -19.63 -9.72
C THR A 147 -20.47 -19.18 -8.70
N LEU A 148 -20.76 -18.11 -7.96
CA LEU A 148 -19.93 -17.60 -6.87
C LEU A 148 -20.63 -17.89 -5.55
N ALA A 149 -19.93 -18.57 -4.63
CA ALA A 149 -20.41 -18.84 -3.28
C ALA A 149 -19.43 -18.28 -2.25
N VAL A 150 -19.93 -17.60 -1.23
CA VAL A 150 -19.15 -16.99 -0.14
C VAL A 150 -19.75 -17.34 1.21
N TRP A 151 -18.89 -17.60 2.20
CA TRP A 151 -19.28 -17.88 3.58
C TRP A 151 -18.25 -17.36 4.58
N THR A 152 -18.68 -17.06 5.80
CA THR A 152 -17.80 -16.60 6.89
C THR A 152 -16.76 -17.66 7.24
N ASP A 153 -15.50 -17.25 7.42
CA ASP A 153 -14.40 -18.07 7.92
C ASP A 153 -13.85 -17.53 9.25
N ALA A 154 -12.96 -18.28 9.90
CA ALA A 154 -12.34 -17.87 11.15
C ALA A 154 -11.59 -16.53 10.97
N PRO A 155 -11.82 -15.53 11.86
CA PRO A 155 -11.14 -14.24 11.77
C PRO A 155 -9.64 -14.38 12.02
N VAL A 156 -8.86 -13.45 11.45
CA VAL A 156 -7.40 -13.38 11.60
C VAL A 156 -7.06 -12.07 12.29
N GLY A 157 -6.68 -12.15 13.58
CA GLY A 157 -6.50 -10.95 14.40
C GLY A 157 -7.83 -10.21 14.57
N GLU A 158 -7.87 -8.94 14.18
CA GLU A 158 -9.10 -8.13 14.16
C GLU A 158 -9.85 -8.21 12.82
N HIS A 159 -9.27 -8.85 11.80
CA HIS A 159 -9.84 -8.91 10.46
C HIS A 159 -10.83 -10.05 10.30
N GLN A 160 -12.00 -9.71 9.76
CA GLN A 160 -13.00 -10.69 9.37
C GLN A 160 -12.64 -11.30 8.02
N ARG A 161 -12.77 -12.63 7.94
CA ARG A 161 -12.36 -13.40 6.76
C ARG A 161 -13.56 -14.14 6.17
N TYR A 162 -13.60 -14.15 4.86
CA TYR A 162 -14.55 -14.92 4.08
C TYR A 162 -13.80 -15.95 3.25
N ALA A 163 -14.41 -17.13 3.12
CA ALA A 163 -13.99 -18.14 2.17
C ALA A 163 -14.98 -18.13 1.00
N TYR A 164 -14.46 -18.45 -0.18
CA TYR A 164 -15.24 -18.43 -1.41
C TYR A 164 -14.99 -19.66 -2.26
N ARG A 165 -15.95 -19.93 -3.14
CA ARG A 165 -15.85 -20.90 -4.22
C ARG A 165 -16.38 -20.30 -5.51
N ILE A 166 -15.61 -20.46 -6.58
CA ILE A 166 -16.00 -20.11 -7.94
C ILE A 166 -16.18 -21.41 -8.69
N THR A 167 -17.31 -21.57 -9.39
CA THR A 167 -17.58 -22.74 -10.23
C THR A 167 -18.03 -22.29 -11.61
N ASP A 168 -17.40 -22.78 -12.67
CA ASP A 168 -17.94 -22.61 -14.02
C ASP A 168 -18.93 -23.75 -14.30
N THR A 169 -20.19 -23.40 -14.51
CA THR A 169 -21.28 -24.34 -14.75
C THR A 169 -21.19 -25.03 -16.12
N THR A 170 -20.43 -24.48 -17.07
CA THR A 170 -20.26 -25.04 -18.41
C THR A 170 -19.19 -26.13 -18.43
N THR A 171 -18.07 -25.89 -17.75
CA THR A 171 -16.92 -26.82 -17.71
C THR A 171 -16.97 -27.74 -16.49
N GLY A 172 -17.65 -27.33 -15.42
CA GLY A 172 -17.64 -28.00 -14.12
C GLY A 172 -16.37 -27.74 -13.31
N GLU A 173 -15.45 -26.89 -13.79
CA GLU A 173 -14.25 -26.51 -13.05
C GLU A 173 -14.61 -25.62 -11.84
N ALA A 174 -13.84 -25.76 -10.77
CA ALA A 174 -14.06 -24.97 -9.57
C ALA A 174 -12.77 -24.71 -8.80
N VAL A 175 -12.70 -23.54 -8.16
CA VAL A 175 -11.59 -23.10 -7.30
C VAL A 175 -12.14 -22.59 -5.98
N GLU A 176 -11.35 -22.71 -4.92
CA GLU A 176 -11.65 -22.16 -3.60
C GLU A 176 -10.53 -21.24 -3.13
N GLY A 177 -10.90 -20.23 -2.37
CA GLY A 177 -9.98 -19.33 -1.67
C GLY A 177 -10.50 -18.92 -0.30
N ARG A 178 -9.62 -18.32 0.50
CA ARG A 178 -9.87 -17.89 1.90
C ARG A 178 -9.27 -16.53 2.21
N ASP A 179 -8.84 -15.84 1.19
CA ASP A 179 -8.06 -14.62 1.17
C ASP A 179 -8.95 -13.37 1.01
N LEU A 180 -10.27 -13.55 1.12
CA LEU A 180 -11.23 -12.46 1.05
C LEU A 180 -11.40 -11.82 2.44
N PHE A 181 -10.79 -10.65 2.64
CA PHE A 181 -10.87 -9.86 3.87
C PHE A 181 -11.82 -8.68 3.70
N THR A 182 -12.64 -8.42 4.71
CA THR A 182 -13.69 -7.38 4.62
C THR A 182 -13.47 -6.18 5.55
N GLY A 183 -12.34 -6.15 6.27
CA GLY A 183 -11.96 -5.06 7.19
C GLY A 183 -11.75 -5.53 8.64
N ALA A 184 -11.30 -4.61 9.51
CA ALA A 184 -11.15 -4.84 10.93
C ALA A 184 -12.47 -4.58 11.69
N GLY A 185 -12.87 -5.47 12.60
CA GLY A 185 -14.04 -5.28 13.46
C GLY A 185 -15.21 -6.25 13.22
N THR A 186 -16.44 -5.73 13.14
CA THR A 186 -17.68 -6.55 13.09
C THR A 186 -17.82 -7.28 11.75
N PRO A 187 -18.37 -8.51 11.69
CA PRO A 187 -18.58 -9.24 10.43
C PRO A 187 -19.32 -8.38 9.40
N VAL A 188 -18.74 -8.26 8.22
CA VAL A 188 -19.31 -7.51 7.10
C VAL A 188 -20.35 -8.37 6.41
N ASP A 189 -21.38 -7.78 5.81
CA ASP A 189 -22.44 -8.53 5.14
C ASP A 189 -21.87 -9.49 4.06
N PRO A 190 -22.29 -10.76 3.97
CA PRO A 190 -21.90 -11.68 2.90
C PRO A 190 -22.07 -11.12 1.49
N ASP A 191 -23.05 -10.23 1.25
CA ASP A 191 -23.23 -9.56 -0.04
C ASP A 191 -22.08 -8.60 -0.36
N ARG A 192 -21.47 -7.98 0.66
CA ARG A 192 -20.27 -7.16 0.48
C ARG A 192 -19.08 -8.01 0.08
N ALA A 193 -18.91 -9.17 0.72
CA ALA A 193 -17.85 -10.11 0.37
C ALA A 193 -18.01 -10.63 -1.07
N ILE A 194 -19.24 -10.89 -1.53
CA ILE A 194 -19.51 -11.18 -2.95
C ILE A 194 -19.05 -10.05 -3.87
N ARG A 195 -19.33 -8.79 -3.54
CA ARG A 195 -18.88 -7.64 -4.35
C ARG A 195 -17.36 -7.54 -4.40
N ASP A 196 -16.69 -7.70 -3.27
CA ASP A 196 -15.23 -7.67 -3.23
C ASP A 196 -14.64 -8.81 -4.09
N LEU A 197 -15.23 -10.02 -4.06
CA LEU A 197 -14.85 -11.13 -4.94
C LEU A 197 -15.09 -10.81 -6.43
N VAL A 198 -16.22 -10.17 -6.77
CA VAL A 198 -16.52 -9.75 -8.15
C VAL A 198 -15.49 -8.73 -8.64
N THR A 199 -15.06 -7.78 -7.80
CA THR A 199 -14.00 -6.82 -8.15
C THR A 199 -12.71 -7.53 -8.54
N PHE A 200 -12.25 -8.50 -7.74
CA PHE A 200 -11.05 -9.28 -8.06
C PHE A 200 -11.21 -10.11 -9.35
N LEU A 201 -12.40 -10.68 -9.59
CA LEU A 201 -12.67 -11.44 -10.81
C LEU A 201 -12.66 -10.56 -12.06
N SER A 202 -13.25 -9.36 -11.99
CA SER A 202 -13.22 -8.39 -13.08
C SER A 202 -11.78 -7.99 -13.40
N ALA A 203 -10.97 -7.67 -12.40
CA ALA A 203 -9.55 -7.33 -12.57
C ALA A 203 -8.76 -8.49 -13.24
N ALA A 204 -9.02 -9.73 -12.82
CA ALA A 204 -8.40 -10.91 -13.43
C ALA A 204 -8.85 -11.13 -14.90
N GLY A 205 -10.13 -10.89 -15.19
CA GLY A 205 -10.68 -10.95 -16.56
C GLY A 205 -10.07 -9.89 -17.48
N GLU A 206 -9.92 -8.66 -16.99
CA GLU A 206 -9.28 -7.56 -17.70
C GLU A 206 -7.79 -7.82 -17.95
N ALA A 207 -7.06 -8.28 -16.95
CA ALA A 207 -5.65 -8.68 -17.12
C ALA A 207 -5.51 -9.81 -18.15
N ARG A 208 -6.45 -10.76 -18.18
CA ARG A 208 -6.47 -11.82 -19.19
C ARG A 208 -6.74 -11.26 -20.60
N GLN A 209 -7.68 -10.34 -20.75
CA GLN A 209 -7.95 -9.65 -22.02
C GLN A 209 -6.71 -8.88 -22.48
N TYR A 210 -6.07 -8.14 -21.57
CA TYR A 210 -4.87 -7.38 -21.84
C TYR A 210 -3.72 -8.27 -22.33
N ALA A 211 -3.49 -9.42 -21.71
CA ALA A 211 -2.46 -10.39 -22.13
C ALA A 211 -2.73 -10.99 -23.52
N ILE A 212 -3.99 -11.14 -23.92
CA ILE A 212 -4.37 -11.56 -25.28
C ILE A 212 -4.05 -10.46 -26.28
N ASP A 213 -4.38 -9.22 -25.94
CA ASP A 213 -4.16 -8.06 -26.80
C ASP A 213 -2.66 -7.68 -26.89
N HIS A 214 -1.87 -8.01 -25.87
CA HIS A 214 -0.44 -7.71 -25.75
C HIS A 214 0.39 -8.98 -25.45
N PRO A 215 0.69 -9.82 -26.46
CA PRO A 215 1.47 -11.03 -26.26
C PRO A 215 2.89 -10.72 -25.75
N GLY A 216 3.25 -11.27 -24.59
CA GLY A 216 4.58 -11.12 -23.98
C GLY A 216 4.69 -10.06 -22.87
N SER A 217 3.61 -9.35 -22.54
CA SER A 217 3.52 -8.54 -21.33
C SER A 217 3.00 -9.34 -20.14
N SER A 218 3.41 -8.97 -18.92
CA SER A 218 2.88 -9.53 -17.66
C SER A 218 2.07 -8.45 -16.95
N PRO A 219 0.72 -8.53 -16.95
CA PRO A 219 -0.13 -7.54 -16.28
C PRO A 219 -0.17 -7.70 -14.75
N ASP A 220 -0.46 -6.62 -14.04
CA ASP A 220 -0.38 -6.52 -12.56
C ASP A 220 -1.34 -7.45 -11.79
N HIS A 221 -2.29 -8.08 -12.47
CA HIS A 221 -3.25 -9.03 -11.91
C HIS A 221 -3.12 -10.45 -12.49
N GLU A 222 -2.02 -10.70 -13.21
CA GLU A 222 -1.67 -12.04 -13.65
C GLU A 222 -1.41 -12.94 -12.43
N GLY A 223 -2.14 -14.05 -12.33
CA GLY A 223 -1.96 -15.02 -11.24
C GLY A 223 -2.84 -14.81 -10.00
N LEU A 224 -3.70 -13.78 -9.95
CA LEU A 224 -4.71 -13.64 -8.88
C LEU A 224 -5.60 -14.88 -8.78
N PHE A 225 -5.98 -15.44 -9.92
CA PHE A 225 -6.72 -16.69 -10.02
C PHE A 225 -6.08 -17.63 -11.04
N PRO A 226 -6.39 -18.94 -10.98
CA PRO A 226 -6.03 -19.88 -12.03
C PRO A 226 -6.45 -19.39 -13.42
N ALA A 227 -5.66 -19.70 -14.44
CA ALA A 227 -5.86 -19.19 -15.81
C ALA A 227 -7.28 -19.42 -16.36
N TRP A 228 -7.92 -20.54 -16.02
CA TRP A 228 -9.30 -20.84 -16.42
C TRP A 228 -10.31 -19.88 -15.79
N VAL A 229 -10.10 -19.44 -14.54
CA VAL A 229 -10.97 -18.50 -13.84
C VAL A 229 -10.86 -17.13 -14.48
N ALA A 230 -9.64 -16.67 -14.76
CA ALA A 230 -9.41 -15.39 -15.43
C ALA A 230 -10.03 -15.39 -16.85
N GLU A 231 -9.94 -16.50 -17.58
CA GLU A 231 -10.60 -16.67 -18.88
C GLU A 231 -12.15 -16.69 -18.77
N ALA A 232 -12.69 -17.36 -17.76
CA ALA A 232 -14.12 -17.40 -17.51
C ALA A 232 -14.65 -16.03 -17.05
N ALA A 233 -13.91 -15.30 -16.22
CA ALA A 233 -14.25 -13.95 -15.80
C ALA A 233 -14.25 -12.99 -17.00
N ARG A 234 -13.25 -13.07 -17.88
CA ARG A 234 -13.20 -12.33 -19.15
C ARG A 234 -14.42 -12.61 -20.04
N THR A 235 -14.84 -13.87 -20.12
CA THR A 235 -15.99 -14.29 -20.94
C THR A 235 -17.33 -13.85 -20.33
N ASN A 236 -17.39 -13.69 -19.00
CA ASN A 236 -18.57 -13.28 -18.25
C ASN A 236 -18.50 -11.83 -17.74
N ALA A 237 -17.68 -10.98 -18.37
CA ALA A 237 -17.40 -9.62 -17.88
C ALA A 237 -18.67 -8.76 -17.73
N ASP A 238 -19.58 -8.82 -18.71
CA ASP A 238 -20.86 -8.08 -18.66
C ASP A 238 -21.72 -8.52 -17.46
N ALA A 239 -21.81 -9.83 -17.22
CA ALA A 239 -22.60 -10.37 -16.10
C ALA A 239 -21.96 -10.06 -14.73
N LEU A 240 -20.63 -10.01 -14.65
CA LEU A 240 -19.92 -9.58 -13.44
C LEU A 240 -20.12 -8.09 -13.18
N ALA A 241 -20.12 -7.25 -14.23
CA ALA A 241 -20.43 -5.83 -14.12
C ALA A 241 -21.87 -5.59 -13.61
N GLU A 242 -22.84 -6.34 -14.12
CA GLU A 242 -24.24 -6.26 -13.65
C GLU A 242 -24.38 -6.57 -12.15
N LEU A 243 -23.64 -7.54 -11.62
CA LEU A 243 -23.64 -7.88 -10.20
C LEU A 243 -23.02 -6.80 -9.31
N SER A 244 -22.04 -6.06 -9.84
CA SER A 244 -21.48 -4.89 -9.15
C SER A 244 -22.50 -3.74 -9.08
N GLU A 245 -23.39 -3.61 -10.06
CA GLU A 245 -24.36 -2.51 -10.17
C GLU A 245 -25.70 -2.76 -9.44
N HIS A 246 -26.19 -4.01 -9.37
CA HIS A 246 -27.57 -4.32 -8.97
C HIS A 246 -27.80 -4.65 -7.46
N GLY A 247 -26.86 -4.36 -6.57
CA GLY A 247 -26.94 -4.71 -5.14
C GLY A 247 -27.68 -3.73 -4.20
N SER A 248 -28.53 -2.83 -4.69
CA SER A 248 -29.10 -1.73 -3.90
C SER A 248 -30.61 -1.88 -3.61
N THR A 249 -30.94 -2.52 -2.48
CA THR A 249 -32.11 -2.28 -1.60
C THR A 249 -32.01 -3.30 -0.45
N GLU A 250 -31.62 -2.97 0.79
CA GLU A 250 -32.47 -2.33 1.80
C GLU A 250 -31.59 -1.91 2.99
N ARG A 251 -31.80 -0.69 3.47
CA ARG A 251 -30.88 0.09 4.30
C ARG A 251 -31.27 0.00 5.79
N VAL A 252 -30.35 -0.36 6.67
CA VAL A 252 -30.36 0.12 8.07
C VAL A 252 -29.04 0.85 8.32
N ALA A 253 -29.10 2.18 8.20
CA ALA A 253 -27.97 3.06 8.42
C ALA A 253 -27.68 3.22 9.91
N GLY A 254 -26.54 2.71 10.37
CA GLY A 254 -25.79 3.35 11.45
C GLY A 254 -25.11 4.62 10.91
N PRO A 255 -24.77 5.62 11.76
CA PRO A 255 -24.29 6.90 11.28
C PRO A 255 -22.92 6.76 10.60
N ALA A 256 -22.90 6.92 9.27
CA ALA A 256 -21.70 7.06 8.48
C ALA A 256 -21.05 8.43 8.77
N ARG A 257 -19.76 8.44 9.12
CA ARG A 257 -18.94 9.65 9.07
C ARG A 257 -18.37 9.77 7.66
N VAL A 258 -18.82 10.79 6.94
CA VAL A 258 -18.21 11.24 5.68
C VAL A 258 -17.02 12.12 6.09
N GLY A 259 -15.83 11.54 6.14
CA GLY A 259 -14.58 12.26 6.34
C GLY A 259 -13.78 12.29 5.04
N ARG A 260 -13.09 13.40 4.74
CA ARG A 260 -12.11 13.46 3.65
C ARG A 260 -10.99 12.47 3.95
N ARG A 261 -10.60 11.63 3.00
CA ARG A 261 -9.52 10.66 3.20
C ARG A 261 -8.31 11.05 2.38
N TRP A 262 -7.14 10.77 2.94
CA TRP A 262 -5.85 11.11 2.36
C TRP A 262 -5.01 9.84 2.24
N LEU A 263 -4.40 9.63 1.09
CA LEU A 263 -3.44 8.54 0.87
C LEU A 263 -2.04 9.10 0.71
N ASN A 264 -1.03 8.38 1.22
CA ASN A 264 0.37 8.78 1.01
C ASN A 264 0.77 8.54 -0.45
N VAL A 265 1.30 9.59 -1.09
CA VAL A 265 1.85 9.55 -2.46
C VAL A 265 3.35 9.41 -2.40
N ALA A 266 4.00 10.19 -1.54
CA ALA A 266 5.43 10.14 -1.34
C ALA A 266 5.78 10.49 0.11
N PHE A 267 6.84 9.89 0.63
CA PHE A 267 7.48 10.31 1.87
C PHE A 267 8.99 10.33 1.65
N LEU A 268 9.57 11.53 1.62
CA LEU A 268 11.00 11.73 1.42
C LEU A 268 11.72 11.82 2.76
N GLN A 269 12.94 11.26 2.76
CA GLN A 269 13.90 11.37 3.86
C GLN A 269 15.31 11.53 3.29
N GLY A 270 16.22 12.20 4.01
CA GLY A 270 17.64 12.33 3.63
C GLY A 270 17.89 13.35 2.52
N GLU A 271 18.92 13.15 1.68
CA GLU A 271 19.36 14.15 0.68
C GLU A 271 18.25 14.57 -0.31
N GLU A 272 17.31 13.67 -0.62
CA GLU A 272 16.14 13.98 -1.45
C GLU A 272 15.19 14.96 -0.78
N THR A 273 15.12 14.93 0.56
CA THR A 273 14.34 15.89 1.34
C THR A 273 14.99 17.26 1.33
N ASP A 274 16.31 17.34 1.51
CA ASP A 274 17.03 18.61 1.47
C ASP A 274 16.81 19.32 0.13
N ALA A 275 16.86 18.58 -0.98
CA ALA A 275 16.59 19.12 -2.31
C ALA A 275 15.14 19.60 -2.52
N VAL A 276 14.18 19.07 -1.76
CA VAL A 276 12.78 19.54 -1.79
C VAL A 276 12.55 20.67 -0.80
N LEU A 277 13.20 20.68 0.36
CA LEU A 277 13.16 21.79 1.31
C LEU A 277 13.81 23.05 0.72
N ASP A 278 14.95 22.91 0.03
CA ASP A 278 15.58 24.00 -0.73
C ASP A 278 14.65 24.55 -1.82
N LEU A 279 13.91 23.65 -2.48
CA LEU A 279 12.92 24.04 -3.49
C LEU A 279 11.73 24.79 -2.87
N ILE A 280 11.28 24.36 -1.69
CA ILE A 280 10.23 25.05 -0.94
C ILE A 280 10.70 26.46 -0.55
N ASP A 281 11.96 26.60 -0.12
CA ASP A 281 12.54 27.90 0.25
C ASP A 281 12.75 28.83 -0.96
N SER A 282 13.10 28.28 -2.12
CA SER A 282 13.37 29.09 -3.32
C SER A 282 12.11 29.45 -4.11
N ASP A 283 11.23 28.46 -4.35
CA ASP A 283 10.15 28.54 -5.34
C ASP A 283 8.76 28.31 -4.72
N GLY A 284 8.68 27.99 -3.44
CA GLY A 284 7.44 27.80 -2.69
C GLY A 284 6.95 26.35 -2.64
N ALA A 285 5.99 26.10 -1.74
CA ALA A 285 5.45 24.77 -1.50
C ALA A 285 4.64 24.22 -2.69
N GLU A 286 4.05 25.09 -3.51
CA GLU A 286 3.33 24.72 -4.73
C GLU A 286 4.28 24.11 -5.77
N ALA A 287 5.51 24.63 -5.89
CA ALA A 287 6.53 24.05 -6.76
C ALA A 287 6.96 22.66 -6.29
N ALA A 288 7.06 22.46 -4.97
CA ALA A 288 7.32 21.15 -4.37
C ALA A 288 6.17 20.17 -4.59
N ILE A 289 4.91 20.60 -4.43
CA ILE A 289 3.72 19.79 -4.80
C ILE A 289 3.77 19.42 -6.28
N GLY A 290 4.06 20.36 -7.17
CA GLY A 290 4.18 20.10 -8.60
C GLY A 290 5.25 19.05 -8.91
N ARG A 291 6.44 19.15 -8.30
CA ARG A 291 7.52 18.17 -8.45
C ARG A 291 7.13 16.79 -7.89
N LEU A 292 6.54 16.77 -6.69
CA LEU A 292 6.21 15.52 -6.01
C LEU A 292 4.96 14.83 -6.58
N SER A 293 4.05 15.58 -7.19
CA SER A 293 2.88 15.02 -7.90
C SER A 293 3.30 14.17 -9.10
N GLY A 294 4.54 14.32 -9.59
CA GLY A 294 5.12 13.41 -10.59
C GLY A 294 5.34 11.98 -10.09
N TYR A 295 5.28 11.74 -8.78
CA TYR A 295 5.29 10.41 -8.17
C TYR A 295 3.89 9.83 -7.97
N ASP A 296 2.84 10.58 -8.31
CA ASP A 296 1.48 10.08 -8.27
C ASP A 296 1.08 9.44 -9.61
N TYR A 297 0.99 8.11 -9.61
CA TYR A 297 0.62 7.31 -10.78
C TYR A 297 -0.88 6.97 -10.82
N GLY A 298 -1.72 7.68 -10.06
CA GLY A 298 -3.16 7.49 -10.10
C GLY A 298 -3.61 6.27 -9.29
N GLU A 299 -4.31 5.34 -9.93
CA GLU A 299 -4.89 4.16 -9.28
C GLU A 299 -3.83 3.21 -8.69
N GLU A 300 -2.65 3.10 -9.30
CA GLU A 300 -1.55 2.29 -8.78
C GLU A 300 -1.10 2.79 -7.40
N THR A 301 -0.93 4.11 -7.27
CA THR A 301 -0.60 4.76 -6.00
C THR A 301 -1.74 4.62 -4.98
N THR A 302 -3.00 4.66 -5.43
CA THR A 302 -4.17 4.43 -4.56
C THR A 302 -4.17 3.01 -3.99
N GLN A 303 -4.04 2.01 -4.86
CA GLN A 303 -4.10 0.61 -4.48
C GLN A 303 -2.95 0.23 -3.55
N ALA A 304 -1.73 0.67 -3.86
CA ALA A 304 -0.57 0.46 -3.00
C ALA A 304 -0.77 1.09 -1.62
N ALA A 305 -1.31 2.32 -1.54
CA ALA A 305 -1.58 2.96 -0.27
C ALA A 305 -2.67 2.24 0.55
N LEU A 306 -3.71 1.71 -0.10
CA LEU A 306 -4.78 0.93 0.54
C LEU A 306 -4.26 -0.41 1.08
N GLU A 307 -3.43 -1.13 0.30
CA GLU A 307 -2.85 -2.41 0.70
C GLU A 307 -1.88 -2.27 1.88
N ASN A 308 -1.08 -1.20 1.89
CA ASN A 308 -0.11 -0.94 2.95
C ASN A 308 -0.70 -0.19 4.15
N GLY A 309 -1.97 0.22 4.08
CA GLY A 309 -2.67 0.94 5.16
C GLY A 309 -2.20 2.40 5.35
N TYR A 310 -1.57 3.01 4.34
CA TYR A 310 -1.14 4.42 4.36
C TYR A 310 -2.27 5.37 3.97
N VAL A 311 -3.41 5.16 4.61
CA VAL A 311 -4.63 5.91 4.42
C VAL A 311 -5.03 6.55 5.73
N TYR A 312 -5.36 7.83 5.68
CA TYR A 312 -5.61 8.66 6.84
C TYR A 312 -6.96 9.35 6.70
N ASP A 313 -7.76 9.25 7.75
CA ASP A 313 -9.05 9.91 7.81
C ASP A 313 -8.88 11.38 8.26
N ASP A 314 -9.70 12.26 7.70
CA ASP A 314 -9.81 13.71 7.94
C ASP A 314 -8.60 14.55 7.49
N GLN A 315 -7.36 14.14 7.80
CA GLN A 315 -6.13 14.85 7.44
C GLN A 315 -4.90 13.94 7.37
N PRO A 316 -3.86 14.32 6.62
CA PRO A 316 -2.57 13.65 6.66
C PRO A 316 -1.95 13.65 8.07
N PRO A 317 -1.10 12.66 8.40
CA PRO A 317 -0.36 12.66 9.65
C PRO A 317 0.55 13.88 9.69
N THR A 318 0.35 14.70 10.73
CA THR A 318 1.08 15.95 10.94
C THR A 318 1.61 15.97 12.36
N GLY A 319 2.92 16.21 12.51
CA GLY A 319 3.54 16.55 13.78
C GLY A 319 3.15 17.95 14.23
N SER A 320 3.34 18.24 15.53
CA SER A 320 3.04 19.55 16.12
C SER A 320 3.89 20.71 15.56
N THR A 321 5.02 20.38 14.92
CA THR A 321 5.96 21.33 14.29
C THR A 321 5.92 21.28 12.77
N ASP A 322 5.06 20.43 12.18
CA ASP A 322 4.96 20.28 10.74
C ASP A 322 4.21 21.47 10.13
N ARG A 323 4.70 21.92 8.98
CA ARG A 323 3.97 22.85 8.12
C ARG A 323 3.16 22.06 7.12
N THR A 324 1.97 22.56 6.81
CA THR A 324 1.07 21.93 5.85
C THR A 324 0.61 22.94 4.81
N VAL A 325 0.71 22.55 3.54
CA VAL A 325 0.19 23.32 2.40
C VAL A 325 -0.68 22.39 1.56
N GLN A 326 -1.83 22.89 1.12
CA GLN A 326 -2.73 22.14 0.24
C GLN A 326 -2.88 22.86 -1.09
N ASP A 327 -2.72 22.14 -2.18
CA ASP A 327 -2.94 22.64 -3.53
C ASP A 327 -3.34 21.51 -4.47
N GLY A 328 -4.28 21.78 -5.39
CA GLY A 328 -4.66 20.85 -6.46
C GLY A 328 -5.14 19.46 -6.04
N GLY A 329 -5.72 19.30 -4.84
CA GLY A 329 -6.13 17.99 -4.29
C GLY A 329 -5.00 17.22 -3.59
N TYR A 330 -3.85 17.85 -3.40
CA TYR A 330 -2.74 17.33 -2.63
C TYR A 330 -2.55 18.11 -1.34
N ALA A 331 -2.01 17.44 -0.33
CA ALA A 331 -1.50 18.03 0.89
C ALA A 331 -0.02 17.69 1.02
N LEU A 332 0.81 18.71 1.17
CA LEU A 332 2.21 18.60 1.49
C LEU A 332 2.38 18.83 2.99
N THR A 333 2.97 17.88 3.69
CA THR A 333 3.46 18.06 5.06
C THR A 333 4.99 18.13 5.02
N TYR A 334 5.58 19.11 5.69
CA TYR A 334 7.03 19.24 5.69
C TYR A 334 7.54 19.88 6.97
N ASN A 335 8.77 19.51 7.33
CA ASN A 335 9.41 20.02 8.52
C ASN A 335 10.91 20.22 8.27
N HIS A 336 11.36 21.48 8.31
CA HIS A 336 12.77 21.82 8.11
C HIS A 336 13.66 21.34 9.27
N ALA A 337 13.12 21.32 10.49
CA ALA A 337 13.89 20.91 11.67
C ALA A 337 14.07 19.39 11.75
N LEU A 338 13.11 18.63 11.23
CA LEU A 338 13.11 17.15 11.23
C LEU A 338 13.55 16.54 9.89
N GLY A 339 13.68 17.34 8.83
CA GLY A 339 14.17 16.89 7.54
C GLY A 339 13.25 15.87 6.86
N HIS A 340 11.93 16.06 6.94
CA HIS A 340 10.96 15.22 6.23
C HIS A 340 10.00 16.03 5.36
N VAL A 341 9.59 15.43 4.25
CA VAL A 341 8.54 15.93 3.36
C VAL A 341 7.62 14.76 2.98
N GLY A 342 6.34 14.89 3.27
CA GLY A 342 5.30 13.96 2.84
C GLY A 342 4.34 14.63 1.86
N LEU A 343 4.03 13.94 0.76
CA LEU A 343 2.94 14.32 -0.15
C LEU A 343 1.79 13.32 0.00
N TYR A 344 0.58 13.85 0.10
CA TYR A 344 -0.65 13.09 0.21
C TYR A 344 -1.64 13.57 -0.83
N ARG A 345 -2.46 12.66 -1.36
CA ARG A 345 -3.56 12.99 -2.26
C ARG A 345 -4.89 12.78 -1.56
N GLU A 346 -5.79 13.73 -1.72
CA GLU A 346 -7.19 13.60 -1.33
C GLU A 346 -7.87 12.58 -2.23
N PHE A 347 -8.57 11.62 -1.65
CA PHE A 347 -9.41 10.71 -2.40
C PHE A 347 -10.76 10.54 -1.72
N ASP A 348 -11.81 10.61 -2.53
CA ASP A 348 -13.16 10.29 -2.09
C ASP A 348 -13.37 8.78 -2.27
N THR A 349 -13.60 8.06 -1.18
CA THR A 349 -14.37 6.81 -1.30
C THR A 349 -15.80 7.20 -1.63
N PRO A 350 -16.39 6.74 -2.75
CA PRO A 350 -17.77 7.08 -3.06
C PRO A 350 -18.68 6.65 -1.91
N SER A 351 -19.44 7.63 -1.44
CA SER A 351 -20.57 7.46 -0.53
C SER A 351 -21.53 6.42 -1.09
N ASP A 352 -21.89 5.43 -0.28
CA ASP A 352 -23.01 4.49 -0.53
C ASP A 352 -24.40 5.18 -0.37
N ALA A 353 -24.43 6.51 -0.55
CA ALA A 353 -25.60 7.35 -0.42
C ALA A 353 -25.56 8.48 -1.45
N SER A 354 -26.12 8.25 -2.63
CA SER A 354 -27.14 9.12 -3.28
C SER A 354 -27.44 8.71 -4.72
N VAL A 355 -28.52 7.95 -4.94
CA VAL A 355 -29.28 8.07 -6.22
C VAL A 355 -30.78 7.96 -5.93
N HIS A 356 -31.37 9.06 -5.45
CA HIS A 356 -32.76 9.49 -5.65
C HIS A 356 -32.70 11.01 -5.38
N GLU A 357 -33.13 11.96 -6.21
CA GLU A 357 -34.00 11.94 -7.37
C GLU A 357 -33.90 13.35 -7.99
N ALA A 358 -33.70 13.44 -9.31
CA ALA A 358 -34.02 14.63 -10.09
C ALA A 358 -34.40 14.22 -11.52
N GLU A 359 -35.59 13.63 -11.64
CA GLU A 359 -36.47 13.82 -12.81
C GLU A 359 -36.61 15.35 -13.07
N GLN A 360 -36.49 15.96 -14.25
CA GLN A 360 -36.91 15.69 -15.64
C GLN A 360 -36.19 16.70 -16.61
N PRO A 361 -36.54 16.84 -17.91
CA PRO A 361 -36.42 15.92 -19.06
C PRO A 361 -35.58 16.49 -20.25
N HIS A 362 -35.06 15.57 -21.06
CA HIS A 362 -34.61 15.63 -22.47
C HIS A 362 -34.41 16.98 -23.23
N ARG A 363 -33.21 17.14 -23.80
CA ARG A 363 -33.00 17.58 -25.20
C ARG A 363 -31.60 17.19 -25.71
N ASP A 364 -31.57 16.54 -26.88
CA ASP A 364 -30.40 16.18 -27.70
C ASP A 364 -30.65 16.69 -29.15
N PRO A 365 -29.68 16.71 -30.11
CA PRO A 365 -28.22 16.45 -30.02
C PRO A 365 -27.27 17.33 -30.91
N ALA A 366 -25.94 17.09 -30.73
CA ALA A 366 -24.79 17.05 -31.72
C ALA A 366 -24.12 18.33 -32.32
N PRO A 367 -22.88 18.27 -32.92
CA PRO A 367 -21.72 17.39 -32.68
C PRO A 367 -20.28 18.03 -32.75
N ALA A 368 -19.29 17.26 -32.24
CA ALA A 368 -17.88 17.04 -32.68
C ALA A 368 -16.80 18.16 -32.74
N ARG A 369 -15.63 17.92 -32.11
CA ARG A 369 -14.37 17.41 -32.75
C ARG A 369 -13.12 17.42 -31.84
N GLU A 370 -12.46 16.26 -31.83
CA GLU A 370 -11.00 16.01 -32.00
C GLU A 370 -9.96 16.84 -31.23
N THR A 371 -9.23 16.19 -30.31
CA THR A 371 -7.74 16.21 -30.26
C THR A 371 -7.19 15.12 -29.33
N SER A 372 -7.09 13.88 -29.80
CA SER A 372 -6.42 12.76 -29.07
C SER A 372 -5.25 12.16 -29.86
N ALA A 373 -4.73 12.87 -30.86
CA ALA A 373 -3.67 12.38 -31.75
C ALA A 373 -2.35 13.17 -31.69
N ALA A 374 -2.29 14.30 -30.96
CA ALA A 374 -1.12 15.18 -30.96
C ALA A 374 -0.13 14.96 -29.80
N ARG A 375 -0.44 14.13 -28.79
CA ARG A 375 0.47 13.88 -27.66
C ARG A 375 1.40 12.68 -27.84
N ARG A 376 1.21 11.87 -28.90
CA ARG A 376 2.02 10.66 -29.20
C ARG A 376 3.29 10.92 -30.03
N ALA A 377 3.68 12.18 -30.25
CA ALA A 377 4.83 12.52 -31.10
C ALA A 377 5.90 13.41 -30.44
N ALA A 378 5.85 13.65 -29.13
CA ALA A 378 6.74 14.62 -28.48
C ALA A 378 7.81 14.05 -27.54
N LEU A 379 7.83 12.74 -27.24
CA LEU A 379 8.90 12.14 -26.41
C LEU A 379 9.32 10.82 -27.06
N GLY A 380 10.52 10.84 -27.63
CA GLY A 380 11.09 9.71 -28.38
C GLY A 380 11.22 8.46 -27.51
N ALA A 381 10.73 7.36 -28.07
CA ALA A 381 11.11 6.02 -27.70
C ALA A 381 12.62 5.84 -27.96
N ASP A 382 13.40 5.75 -26.89
CA ASP A 382 14.54 4.86 -26.68
C ASP A 382 15.35 5.39 -25.49
N ARG A 383 15.10 4.86 -24.29
CA ARG A 383 16.06 4.93 -23.19
C ARG A 383 15.76 3.87 -22.13
N ASP A 384 16.44 2.73 -22.28
CA ASP A 384 16.48 1.64 -21.31
C ASP A 384 17.22 2.06 -20.04
N TRP A 385 16.59 1.80 -18.89
CA TRP A 385 16.99 2.24 -17.55
C TRP A 385 18.05 1.33 -16.87
N TYR A 386 18.46 0.23 -17.51
CA TYR A 386 19.46 -0.71 -16.95
C TYR A 386 20.88 -0.60 -17.53
N ALA A 387 21.25 0.52 -18.16
CA ALA A 387 22.63 0.72 -18.65
C ALA A 387 23.43 1.70 -17.77
N THR A 388 24.47 1.19 -17.11
CA THR A 388 25.51 2.01 -16.48
C THR A 388 26.38 2.69 -17.55
N PRO A 389 26.81 3.96 -17.35
CA PRO A 389 27.68 4.62 -18.32
C PRO A 389 29.12 4.15 -18.15
N SER A 390 29.66 3.52 -19.19
CA SER A 390 31.09 3.21 -19.32
C SER A 390 31.89 4.49 -19.64
N GLY A 391 32.65 4.97 -18.66
CA GLY A 391 33.57 6.09 -18.82
C GLY A 391 34.80 5.71 -19.65
N ASN A 392 34.92 6.29 -20.84
CA ASN A 392 36.11 6.19 -21.68
C ASN A 392 37.22 7.12 -21.16
N SER A 393 38.35 6.55 -20.74
CA SER A 393 39.63 7.26 -20.62
C SER A 393 40.66 6.54 -21.50
N ALA A 394 41.09 7.19 -22.59
CA ALA A 394 42.14 6.68 -23.47
C ALA A 394 43.53 7.10 -22.98
N GLY A 395 44.51 6.19 -22.99
CA GLY A 395 45.91 6.56 -22.71
C GLY A 395 46.95 5.44 -22.53
N SER A 396 47.15 4.59 -23.54
CA SER A 396 48.44 4.01 -23.99
C SER A 396 49.37 3.26 -23.00
N GLY A 397 49.66 1.98 -23.30
CA GLY A 397 51.03 1.45 -23.13
C GLY A 397 51.24 -0.04 -22.81
N ARG A 398 51.35 -0.88 -23.85
CA ARG A 398 52.24 -2.07 -24.02
C ARG A 398 52.31 -3.18 -22.96
N GLY A 399 52.13 -4.44 -23.42
CA GLY A 399 53.03 -5.55 -23.04
C GLY A 399 52.45 -6.95 -22.80
N LEU A 400 52.22 -7.71 -23.89
CA LEU A 400 52.56 -9.12 -24.13
C LEU A 400 52.43 -10.22 -23.03
N SER A 401 51.64 -11.26 -23.38
CA SER A 401 51.84 -12.73 -23.19
C SER A 401 52.01 -13.28 -21.76
N LEU A 402 51.40 -14.39 -21.37
CA LEU A 402 51.14 -15.67 -22.04
C LEU A 402 49.89 -16.32 -21.43
#